data_AF-A0A7C9RDK2-F1
#
_entry.id   AF-A0A7C9RDK2-F1
#
_cell.length_a   1.000
_cell.length_b   1.000
_cell.length_c   1.000
_cell.angle_alpha   90.00
_cell.angle_beta   90.00
_cell.angle_gamma   90.00
#
_symmetry.space_group_name_H-M   'P 1'
#
loop_
_entity.id
_entity.type
_entity.pdbx_description
1 polymer ?
#
loop_
_entity_poly.entity_id
_entity_poly.type
_entity_poly.pdbx_seq_one_letter_code
_entity_poly.pdbx_strand_id
1 'polypeptide(L)' 'MSRIAYVNGQYRDMRDASVNIEDRGYQFSDGVYEVCEIRGGKVV' A
#
# COMPACT_ATOMS: atom_id res chain seq x y z
N MET A 1 -12.60 -3.42 10.20
CA MET A 1 -11.58 -2.34 10.19
C MET A 1 -11.37 -1.89 8.75
N SER A 2 -11.41 -0.59 8.47
CA SER A 2 -11.13 -0.08 7.13
C SER A 2 -9.62 -0.20 6.85
N ARG A 3 -9.26 -1.05 5.88
CA ARG A 3 -7.90 -1.06 5.33
C ARG A 3 -7.81 0.11 4.36
N ILE A 4 -6.85 1.00 4.54
CA ILE A 4 -6.65 2.19 3.71
C ILE A 4 -5.34 2.02 2.96
N ALA A 5 -5.32 2.45 1.69
CA ALA A 5 -4.10 2.59 0.90
C ALA A 5 -3.90 4.06 0.54
N TYR A 6 -2.65 4.49 0.47
CA TYR A 6 -2.28 5.76 -0.14
C TYR A 6 -1.66 5.46 -1.50
N VAL A 7 -2.34 5.86 -2.57
CA VAL A 7 -1.92 5.58 -3.96
C VAL A 7 -2.20 6.80 -4.83
N ASN A 8 -1.26 7.14 -5.70
CA ASN A 8 -1.39 8.28 -6.64
C ASN A 8 -1.83 9.60 -5.98
N GLY A 9 -1.30 9.90 -4.79
CA GLY A 9 -1.58 11.16 -4.08
C GLY A 9 -2.87 11.16 -3.26
N GLN A 10 -3.55 10.02 -3.08
CA GLN A 10 -4.88 9.96 -2.47
C GLN A 10 -5.01 8.80 -1.47
N TYR A 11 -5.70 9.06 -0.36
CA TYR A 11 -6.19 7.99 0.52
C TYR A 11 -7.43 7.34 -0.10
N ARG A 12 -7.39 6.02 -0.22
CA ARG A 12 -8.48 5.21 -0.78
C ARG A 12 -8.77 4.04 0.15
N ASP A 13 -10.02 3.59 0.18
CA ASP A 13 -10.32 2.27 0.73
C ASP A 13 -9.51 1.22 -0.06
N MET A 14 -8.92 0.25 0.64
CA MET A 14 -8.03 -0.74 0.03
C MET A 14 -8.69 -1.53 -1.10
N ARG A 15 -10.02 -1.69 -1.07
CA ARG A 15 -10.78 -2.38 -2.12
C ARG A 15 -10.87 -1.60 -3.44
N ASP A 16 -10.69 -0.28 -3.37
CA ASP A 16 -10.77 0.63 -4.51
C ASP A 16 -9.38 1.13 -4.95
N ALA A 17 -8.32 0.74 -4.23
CA ALA A 17 -6.95 1.13 -4.55
C ALA A 17 -6.43 0.34 -5.76
N SER A 18 -5.83 1.04 -6.72
CA SER A 18 -5.31 0.46 -7.96
C SER A 18 -3.97 1.07 -8.35
N VAL A 19 -3.05 0.25 -8.86
CA VAL A 19 -1.84 0.66 -9.57
C VAL A 19 -2.00 0.40 -11.07
N ASN A 20 -1.15 1.00 -11.91
CA ASN A 20 -1.15 0.72 -13.34
C ASN A 20 -0.73 -0.75 -13.59
N ILE A 21 -1.33 -1.42 -14.57
CA ILE A 21 -0.97 -2.79 -14.95
C ILE A 21 0.47 -2.88 -15.48
N GLU A 22 1.00 -1.80 -16.06
CA GLU A 22 2.38 -1.66 -16.53
C GLU A 22 3.34 -1.17 -15.45
N ASP A 23 2.89 -1.07 -14.18
CA ASP A 23 3.79 -0.82 -13.06
C ASP A 23 4.88 -1.90 -13.00
N ARG A 24 6.14 -1.47 -12.94
CA ARG A 24 7.27 -2.40 -12.97
C ARG A 24 7.31 -3.29 -11.74
N GLY A 25 6.93 -2.77 -10.57
CA GLY A 25 6.86 -3.53 -9.33
C GLY A 25 5.86 -4.67 -9.45
N TYR A 26 4.79 -4.48 -10.23
CA TYR A 26 3.86 -5.55 -10.59
C TYR A 26 4.42 -6.51 -11.65
N GLN A 27 4.93 -5.98 -12.77
CA GLN A 27 5.36 -6.80 -13.93
C GLN A 27 6.62 -7.63 -13.67
N PHE A 28 7.59 -7.05 -12.98
CA PHE A 28 8.93 -7.62 -12.82
C PHE A 28 9.25 -7.98 -11.36
N SER A 29 8.30 -7.78 -10.45
CA SER A 29 8.52 -7.92 -9.01
C SER A 29 9.73 -7.12 -8.51
N ASP A 30 10.00 -5.96 -9.13
CA ASP A 30 11.17 -5.13 -8.82
C ASP A 30 10.91 -4.07 -7.73
N GLY A 31 9.78 -4.18 -7.03
CA GLY A 31 9.45 -3.39 -5.85
C GLY A 31 10.10 -3.94 -4.58
N VAL A 32 10.47 -3.02 -3.67
CA VAL A 32 10.94 -3.35 -2.31
C VAL A 32 9.89 -2.84 -1.33
N TYR A 33 9.59 -3.61 -0.29
CA TYR A 33 8.62 -3.24 0.74
C TYR A 33 9.17 -3.48 2.14
N GLU A 34 8.56 -2.81 3.12
CA GLU A 34 8.79 -2.99 4.55
C GLU A 34 7.43 -2.95 5.26
N VAL A 35 7.37 -3.51 6.46
CA VAL A 35 6.16 -3.52 7.29
C VAL A 35 6.48 -3.00 8.69
N CYS A 36 5.76 -1.97 9.11
CA CYS A 36 5.81 -1.46 10.49
C CYS A 36 4.50 -1.81 11.22
N GLU A 37 4.58 -2.42 12.40
CA GLU A 37 3.41 -2.72 13.21
C GLU A 37 2.96 -1.47 13.99
N ILE A 38 1.64 -1.29 14.13
CA ILE A 38 1.05 -0.33 15.08
C ILE A 38 0.36 -1.09 16.20
N ARG A 39 0.83 -0.90 17.44
CA ARG A 39 0.22 -1.48 18.63
C ARG A 39 -0.01 -0.40 19.69
N GLY A 40 -1.25 -0.26 20.14
CA GLY A 40 -1.62 0.75 21.14
C GLY A 40 -1.35 2.20 20.69
N GLY A 41 -1.45 2.49 19.38
CA GLY A 41 -1.19 3.81 18.81
C GLY A 41 0.29 4.16 18.66
N LYS A 42 1.20 3.20 18.81
CA LYS A 42 2.65 3.39 18.66
C LYS A 42 3.19 2.44 17.58
N VAL A 43 4.23 2.88 16.88
CA VAL A 43 5.04 2.03 15.99
C VAL A 43 5.87 1.07 16.86
N VAL A 44 5.95 -0.20 16.47
CA VAL A 44 6.72 -1.26 17.15
C VAL A 44 7.62 -1.97 16.16
#